data_AF-A0A534VB43-F1
#
_entry.id   AF-A0A534VB43-F1
#
_cell.length_a   1.000
_cell.length_b   1.000
_cell.length_c   1.000
_cell.angle_alpha   90.00
_cell.angle_beta   90.00
_cell.angle_gamma   90.00
#
_symmetry.space_group_name_H-M   'P 1'
#
loop_
_entity.id
_entity.type
_entity.pdbx_description
1 polymer ?
#
loop_
_entity_poly.entity_id
_entity_poly.type
_entity_poly.pdbx_seq_one_letter_code
_entity_poly.pdbx_strand_id
1 'polypeptide(L)'
;MRPHRLLVAVALAAACTAVPIPRRSVYHPSDADLSVTRIVHASLILEMRGTRVVLDPWFDSGWVIRQQEPLGLTPEGLPSFAAVLVTHRHHDHFDPRALRRLAATVPEVIARPELHARLAHLGFQRVTDLG
;
A
#
# COMPACT_ATOMS: atom_id res chain seq x y z
N MET A 1 39.05 19.35 34.98
CA MET A 1 38.93 18.30 33.95
C MET A 1 37.93 17.27 34.42
N ARG A 2 36.76 17.15 33.78
CA ARG A 2 35.67 16.23 34.17
C ARG A 2 35.61 15.05 33.18
N PRO A 3 35.55 13.78 33.64
CA PRO A 3 35.30 12.65 32.77
C PRO A 3 33.79 12.43 32.65
N HIS A 4 33.26 12.35 31.44
CA HIS A 4 31.90 11.82 31.22
C HIS A 4 31.97 10.70 30.18
N ARG A 5 31.88 9.48 30.71
CA ARG A 5 31.45 8.29 29.99
C ARG A 5 30.01 8.49 29.51
N LEU A 6 29.68 8.10 28.28
CA LEU A 6 28.42 7.43 27.96
C LEU A 6 28.50 6.82 26.55
N LEU A 7 28.85 5.54 26.52
CA LEU A 7 28.41 4.59 25.50
C LEU A 7 26.92 4.33 25.74
N VAL A 8 26.07 4.62 24.77
CA VAL A 8 24.75 3.97 24.64
C VAL A 8 24.57 3.60 23.18
N ALA A 9 24.91 2.35 22.87
CA ALA A 9 24.39 1.67 21.71
C ALA A 9 22.97 1.20 22.05
N VAL A 10 21.94 1.84 21.50
CA VAL A 10 20.61 1.21 21.42
C VAL A 10 20.60 0.41 20.14
N ALA A 11 20.81 -0.89 20.29
CA ALA A 11 20.51 -1.88 19.28
C ALA A 11 19.00 -1.86 19.01
N LEU A 12 18.56 -1.24 17.92
CA LEU A 12 17.26 -1.52 17.31
C LEU A 12 17.40 -2.79 16.46
N ALA A 13 17.63 -3.91 17.14
CA ALA A 13 17.48 -5.22 16.56
C ALA A 13 16.13 -5.79 17.02
N ALA A 14 15.34 -6.21 16.03
CA ALA A 14 14.22 -7.14 16.15
C ALA A 14 12.91 -6.62 16.78
N ALA A 15 12.07 -6.05 15.92
CA ALA A 15 10.66 -6.41 15.93
C ALA A 15 10.22 -6.91 14.54
N CYS A 16 11.08 -7.63 13.83
CA CYS A 16 10.60 -8.56 12.81
C CYS A 16 9.98 -9.74 13.57
N THR A 17 8.74 -9.60 14.02
CA THR A 17 7.92 -10.79 14.28
C THR A 17 7.93 -11.59 13.00
N ALA A 18 8.38 -12.84 13.04
CA ALA A 18 8.23 -13.74 11.90
C ALA A 18 6.78 -13.65 11.45
N VAL A 19 6.55 -13.45 10.16
CA VAL A 19 5.19 -13.42 9.60
C VAL A 19 4.51 -14.69 10.11
N PRO A 20 3.45 -14.58 10.93
CA PRO A 20 2.83 -15.74 11.52
C PRO A 20 2.42 -16.67 10.38
N ILE A 21 3.04 -17.85 10.33
CA ILE A 21 2.61 -18.89 9.41
C ILE A 21 1.19 -19.22 9.89
N PRO A 22 0.16 -19.04 9.05
CA PRO A 22 -1.18 -19.46 9.41
C PRO A 22 -1.08 -20.89 9.94
N ARG A 23 -1.72 -21.18 11.08
CA ARG A 23 -1.90 -22.59 11.47
C ARG A 23 -2.40 -23.29 10.23
N ARG A 24 -1.93 -24.52 9.96
CA ARG A 24 -2.37 -25.34 8.83
C ARG A 24 -3.87 -25.64 9.01
N SER A 25 -4.71 -24.63 8.83
CA SER A 25 -6.12 -24.78 8.57
C SER A 25 -6.18 -25.62 7.31
N VAL A 26 -7.21 -26.46 7.23
CA VAL A 26 -7.54 -27.14 5.99
C VAL A 26 -7.52 -26.06 4.91
N TYR A 27 -6.59 -26.20 3.96
CA TYR A 27 -6.38 -25.33 2.83
C TYR A 27 -7.73 -24.82 2.33
N HIS A 28 -7.98 -23.51 2.42
CA HIS A 28 -9.25 -23.00 1.89
C HIS A 28 -9.07 -22.94 0.36
N PRO A 29 -10.01 -23.44 -0.45
CA PRO A 29 -9.86 -23.40 -1.91
C PRO A 29 -9.73 -21.99 -2.52
N SER A 30 -9.82 -20.91 -1.73
CA SER A 30 -9.47 -19.56 -2.18
C SER A 30 -7.97 -19.26 -2.09
N ASP A 31 -7.23 -20.00 -1.29
CA ASP A 31 -5.77 -19.86 -1.12
C ASP A 31 -5.02 -20.36 -2.36
N ALA A 32 -5.66 -21.21 -3.18
CA ALA A 32 -5.13 -21.68 -4.47
C ALA A 32 -4.93 -20.56 -5.48
N ASP A 33 -5.71 -19.49 -5.37
CA ASP A 33 -5.79 -18.41 -6.36
C ASP A 33 -5.37 -17.05 -5.78
N LEU A 34 -4.55 -17.04 -4.73
CA LEU A 34 -3.98 -15.83 -4.14
C LEU A 34 -2.64 -15.50 -4.81
N SER A 35 -2.50 -14.27 -5.33
CA SER A 35 -1.21 -13.74 -5.77
C SER A 35 -0.99 -12.33 -5.28
N VAL A 36 0.28 -11.98 -5.10
CA VAL A 36 0.73 -10.64 -4.71
C VAL A 36 1.76 -10.18 -5.71
N THR A 37 1.51 -9.06 -6.38
CA THR A 37 2.47 -8.43 -7.31
C THR A 37 2.91 -7.10 -6.74
N ARG A 38 4.22 -6.92 -6.55
CA ARG A 38 4.77 -5.65 -6.07
C ARG A 38 5.01 -4.70 -7.25
N ILE A 39 4.53 -3.47 -7.11
CA ILE A 39 4.82 -2.38 -8.05
C ILE A 39 6.08 -1.66 -7.59
N VAL A 40 6.05 -1.07 -6.39
CA VAL A 40 7.12 -0.26 -5.80
C VAL A 40 6.77 0.04 -4.34
N HIS A 41 7.72 0.22 -3.43
CA HIS A 41 7.51 0.58 -2.02
C HIS A 41 6.44 -0.29 -1.36
N ALA A 42 5.39 0.32 -0.81
CA ALA A 42 4.19 -0.31 -0.27
C ALA A 42 3.09 -0.53 -1.32
N SER A 43 3.33 -0.15 -2.58
CA SER A 43 2.40 -0.33 -3.69
C SER A 43 2.39 -1.78 -4.16
N LEU A 44 1.25 -2.44 -3.92
CA LEU A 44 1.03 -3.86 -4.16
C LEU A 44 -0.28 -4.07 -4.91
N ILE A 45 -0.33 -5.11 -5.73
CA ILE A 45 -1.57 -5.69 -6.23
C ILE A 45 -1.81 -6.98 -5.46
N LEU A 46 -2.96 -7.08 -4.83
CA LEU A 46 -3.48 -8.30 -4.24
C LEU A 46 -4.53 -8.86 -5.19
N GLU A 47 -4.34 -10.09 -5.66
CA GLU A 47 -5.34 -10.81 -6.46
C GLU A 47 -5.79 -12.07 -5.74
N MET A 48 -7.10 -12.26 -5.62
CA MET A 48 -7.69 -13.47 -5.08
C MET A 48 -8.87 -13.87 -5.94
N ARG A 49 -8.83 -15.08 -6.52
CA ARG A 49 -9.88 -15.61 -7.41
C ARG A 49 -10.28 -14.63 -8.52
N GLY A 50 -9.28 -14.00 -9.15
CA GLY A 50 -9.46 -13.01 -10.21
C GLY A 50 -9.93 -11.62 -9.75
N THR A 51 -10.24 -11.43 -8.46
CA THR A 51 -10.55 -10.12 -7.90
C THR A 51 -9.28 -9.41 -7.48
N ARG A 52 -9.06 -8.19 -7.97
CA ARG A 52 -7.83 -7.42 -7.74
C ARG A 52 -8.08 -6.17 -6.92
N VAL A 53 -7.22 -5.92 -5.94
CA VAL A 53 -7.15 -4.67 -5.17
C VAL A 53 -5.74 -4.12 -5.31
N VAL A 54 -5.62 -2.81 -5.56
CA VAL A 54 -4.32 -2.12 -5.50
C VAL A 54 -4.20 -1.40 -4.17
N LEU A 55 -3.09 -1.63 -3.47
CA LEU A 55 -2.77 -1.04 -2.18
C LEU A 55 -1.77 0.10 -2.40
N ASP A 56 -1.98 1.22 -1.72
CA ASP A 56 -1.09 2.39 -1.66
C ASP A 56 -0.43 2.73 -3.02
N PRO A 57 -1.23 3.03 -4.06
CA PRO A 57 -0.73 3.21 -5.41
C PRO A 57 0.26 4.37 -5.47
N TRP A 58 1.49 4.08 -5.89
CA TRP A 58 2.57 5.04 -6.05
C TRP A 58 3.33 4.72 -7.34
N PHE A 59 3.43 5.69 -8.25
CA PHE A 59 4.07 5.49 -9.56
C PHE A 59 5.12 6.54 -9.91
N ASP A 60 5.11 7.66 -9.18
CA ASP A 60 6.01 8.76 -9.45
C ASP A 60 6.45 9.38 -8.13
N SER A 61 7.76 9.50 -8.01
CA SER A 61 8.41 10.11 -6.87
C SER A 61 8.64 11.56 -7.25
N GLY A 62 7.74 12.45 -6.81
CA GLY A 62 7.88 13.88 -7.07
C GLY A 62 9.23 14.43 -6.59
N TRP A 63 9.57 15.66 -6.94
CA TRP A 63 10.91 16.24 -6.74
C TRP A 63 11.53 16.10 -5.33
N VAL A 64 10.71 16.01 -4.29
CA VAL A 64 11.14 15.92 -2.88
C VAL A 64 11.64 14.51 -2.52
N ILE A 65 11.09 13.47 -3.15
CA ILE A 65 11.41 12.08 -2.84
C ILE A 65 11.78 11.41 -4.13
N ARG A 66 13.00 10.89 -4.21
CA ARG A 66 13.46 10.18 -5.39
C ARG A 66 13.29 8.68 -5.15
N GLN A 67 12.39 8.07 -5.89
CA GLN A 67 12.27 6.63 -6.00
C GLN A 67 13.57 6.12 -6.62
N GLN A 68 14.26 5.27 -5.85
CA GLN A 68 15.54 4.70 -6.25
C GLN A 68 15.40 3.29 -6.82
N GLU A 69 14.20 2.71 -6.72
CA GLU A 69 13.90 1.38 -7.25
C GLU A 69 13.08 1.46 -8.55
N PRO A 70 13.26 0.50 -9.48
CA PRO A 70 12.46 0.46 -10.68
C PRO A 70 10.99 0.13 -10.37
N LEU A 71 10.07 0.65 -11.19
CA LEU A 71 8.68 0.24 -11.16
C LEU A 71 8.55 -1.19 -11.70
N GLY A 72 7.90 -2.07 -10.94
CA GLY A 72 7.51 -3.41 -11.41
C GLY A 72 6.42 -3.36 -12.49
N LEU A 73 5.55 -2.35 -12.44
CA LEU A 73 4.51 -2.09 -13.44
C LEU A 73 4.35 -0.58 -13.64
N THR A 74 4.13 -0.16 -14.89
CA THR A 74 3.77 1.24 -15.18
C THR A 74 2.26 1.43 -15.07
N PRO A 75 1.78 2.67 -14.86
CA PRO A 75 0.35 2.98 -14.86
C PRO A 75 -0.44 2.50 -16.10
N GLU A 76 0.22 2.37 -17.25
CA GLU A 76 -0.37 1.88 -18.51
C GLU A 76 -0.54 0.36 -18.54
N GLY A 77 0.27 -0.38 -17.77
CA GLY A 77 0.24 -1.84 -17.67
C GLY A 77 -0.65 -2.38 -16.55
N LEU A 78 -1.40 -1.52 -15.85
CA LEU A 78 -2.23 -1.95 -14.73
C LEU A 78 -3.47 -2.71 -15.20
N PRO A 79 -3.84 -3.81 -14.51
CA PRO A 79 -5.11 -4.48 -14.75
C PRO A 79 -6.28 -3.64 -14.21
N SER A 80 -7.51 -4.12 -14.44
CA SER A 80 -8.68 -3.58 -13.73
C SER A 80 -8.64 -3.97 -12.24
N PHE A 81 -9.10 -3.05 -11.39
CA PHE A 81 -9.20 -3.26 -9.95
C PHE A 81 -10.65 -3.13 -9.49
N ALA A 82 -11.02 -3.95 -8.50
CA ALA A 82 -12.30 -3.84 -7.81
C ALA A 82 -12.30 -2.65 -6.83
N ALA A 83 -11.15 -2.41 -6.18
CA ALA A 83 -10.98 -1.31 -5.24
C ALA A 83 -9.52 -0.84 -5.19
N VAL A 84 -9.35 0.39 -4.71
CA VAL A 84 -8.08 0.91 -4.19
C VAL A 84 -8.12 0.83 -2.66
N LEU A 85 -7.03 0.41 -2.02
CA LEU A 85 -6.86 0.51 -0.57
C LEU A 85 -5.78 1.55 -0.27
N VAL A 86 -6.08 2.50 0.60
CA VAL A 86 -5.12 3.51 1.06
C VAL A 86 -4.97 3.41 2.58
N THR A 87 -3.77 3.08 3.02
CA THR A 87 -3.50 2.79 4.44
C THR A 87 -3.45 4.05 5.30
N HIS A 88 -2.79 5.11 4.83
CA HIS A 88 -2.65 6.37 5.56
C HIS A 88 -2.18 7.54 4.67
N ARG A 89 -2.07 8.73 5.27
CA ARG A 89 -1.89 10.02 4.56
C ARG A 89 -0.44 10.37 4.15
N HIS A 90 0.55 9.55 4.50
CA HIS A 90 1.95 9.90 4.18
C HIS A 90 2.19 9.85 2.68
N HIS A 91 3.12 10.65 2.20
CA HIS A 91 3.35 10.89 0.77
C HIS A 91 3.77 9.64 0.00
N ASP A 92 4.35 8.66 0.68
CA ASP A 92 4.82 7.39 0.14
C ASP A 92 3.72 6.33 0.11
N HIS A 93 2.53 6.65 0.65
CA HIS A 93 1.33 5.81 0.60
C HIS A 93 0.13 6.54 -0.04
N PHE A 94 0.17 7.87 -0.11
CA PHE A 94 -0.88 8.73 -0.64
C PHE A 94 -0.31 9.59 -1.78
N ASP A 95 -0.42 9.10 -3.01
CA ASP A 95 -0.12 9.85 -4.23
C ASP A 95 -1.43 10.38 -4.86
N PRO A 96 -1.74 11.68 -4.74
CA PRO A 96 -2.96 12.25 -5.31
C PRO A 96 -3.05 12.14 -6.83
N ARG A 97 -1.92 12.05 -7.55
CA ARG A 97 -1.89 11.93 -9.01
C ARG A 97 -2.27 10.51 -9.42
N ALA A 98 -1.67 9.50 -8.78
CA ALA A 98 -2.03 8.10 -8.98
C ALA A 98 -3.51 7.85 -8.63
N LEU A 99 -3.93 8.35 -7.46
CA LEU A 99 -5.29 8.18 -6.96
C LEU A 99 -6.35 8.82 -7.87
N ARG A 100 -6.09 10.03 -8.39
CA ARG A 100 -7.01 10.68 -9.35
C ARG A 100 -7.14 9.90 -10.66
N ARG A 101 -6.04 9.30 -11.15
CA ARG A 101 -6.07 8.45 -12.35
C ARG A 101 -6.89 7.17 -12.10
N LEU A 102 -6.71 6.55 -10.94
CA LEU A 102 -7.45 5.34 -10.56
C LEU A 102 -8.94 5.63 -10.31
N ALA A 103 -9.28 6.78 -9.72
CA ALA A 103 -10.67 7.17 -9.50
C ALA A 103 -11.51 7.26 -10.79
N ALA A 104 -10.87 7.42 -11.96
CA ALA A 104 -11.53 7.43 -13.25
C ALA A 104 -11.98 6.03 -13.73
N THR A 105 -11.39 4.95 -13.22
CA THR A 105 -11.62 3.58 -13.69
C THR A 105 -11.94 2.56 -12.60
N VAL A 106 -11.67 2.89 -11.34
CA VAL A 106 -11.87 2.03 -10.18
C VAL A 106 -13.06 2.56 -9.37
N PRO A 107 -14.09 1.73 -9.08
CA PRO A 107 -15.35 2.21 -8.54
C PRO A 107 -15.30 2.57 -7.04
N GLU A 108 -14.29 2.10 -6.32
CA GLU A 108 -14.25 2.16 -4.86
C GLU A 108 -12.84 2.40 -4.33
N VAL A 109 -12.78 3.14 -3.24
CA VAL A 109 -11.59 3.26 -2.40
C VAL A 109 -11.93 2.93 -0.95
N ILE A 110 -11.05 2.17 -0.32
CA ILE A 110 -11.12 1.77 1.09
C ILE A 110 -10.00 2.51 1.82
N ALA A 111 -10.34 3.31 2.82
CA ALA A 111 -9.37 4.13 3.54
C ALA A 111 -9.89 4.56 4.92
N ARG A 112 -8.98 4.98 5.81
CA ARG A 112 -9.35 5.49 7.13
C ARG A 112 -10.21 6.76 7.04
N PRO A 113 -11.06 7.06 8.06
CA PRO A 113 -12.04 8.16 7.99
C PRO A 113 -11.42 9.52 7.65
N GLU A 114 -10.21 9.79 8.14
CA GLU A 114 -9.52 11.07 7.91
C GLU A 114 -9.19 11.35 6.43
N LEU A 115 -9.20 10.31 5.59
CA LEU A 115 -8.93 10.44 4.16
C LEU A 115 -10.20 10.59 3.31
N HIS A 116 -11.39 10.34 3.87
CA HIS A 116 -12.62 10.16 3.08
C HIS A 116 -12.97 11.39 2.23
N ALA A 117 -13.02 12.57 2.86
CA ALA A 117 -13.33 13.80 2.16
C ALA A 117 -12.34 14.10 1.02
N ARG A 118 -11.05 13.81 1.25
CA ARG A 118 -10.00 14.03 0.26
C ARG A 118 -10.13 13.05 -0.92
N LEU A 119 -10.46 11.79 -0.65
CA LEU A 119 -10.64 10.76 -1.66
C LEU A 119 -11.89 10.99 -2.51
N ALA A 120 -13.00 11.42 -1.90
CA ALA A 120 -14.18 11.87 -2.63
C ALA A 120 -13.84 13.06 -3.56
N HIS A 121 -13.06 14.03 -3.07
CA HIS A 121 -12.60 15.16 -3.89
C HIS A 121 -11.66 14.75 -5.04
N LEU A 122 -10.95 13.62 -4.92
CA LEU A 122 -10.13 13.06 -5.99
C LEU A 122 -10.95 12.33 -7.06
N GLY A 123 -12.24 12.10 -6.83
CA GLY A 123 -13.19 11.58 -7.82
C GLY A 123 -13.70 10.16 -7.55
N PHE A 124 -13.36 9.54 -6.43
CA PHE A 124 -13.88 8.21 -6.10
C PHE A 124 -15.40 8.26 -5.83
N GLN A 125 -16.13 7.34 -6.46
CA GLN A 125 -17.59 7.27 -6.35
C GLN A 125 -18.06 6.66 -5.02
N ARG A 126 -17.34 5.66 -4.53
CA ARG A 126 -17.57 5.04 -3.23
C ARG A 126 -16.31 5.13 -2.38
N VAL A 127 -16.48 5.60 -1.16
CA VAL A 127 -15.43 5.66 -0.15
C VAL A 127 -15.90 4.82 1.03
N THR A 128 -15.20 3.72 1.28
CA THR A 128 -15.51 2.75 2.33
C THR A 128 -14.49 2.91 3.46
N ASP A 129 -14.97 2.78 4.69
CA ASP A 129 -14.10 2.92 5.85
C ASP A 129 -13.15 1.73 6.04
N LEU A 130 -11.91 2.03 6.41
CA LEU A 130 -10.90 1.06 6.80
C LEU A 130 -10.75 1.08 8.33
N GLY A 131 -11.70 0.42 9.02
CA GLY A 131 -11.56 -0.07 10.40
C GLY A 131 -11.36 0.98 11.50
#